data_AF-A0A1C5EH72-F1
#
_entry.id   AF-A0A1C5EH72-F1
#
_cell.length_a   1.000
_cell.length_b   1.000
_cell.length_c   1.000
_cell.angle_alpha   90.00
_cell.angle_beta   90.00
_cell.angle_gamma   90.00
#
_symmetry.space_group_name_H-M   'P 1'
#
loop_
_entity.id
_entity.type
_entity.pdbx_description
1 polymer ?
#
loop_
_entity_poly.entity_id
_entity_poly.type
_entity_poly.pdbx_seq_one_letter_code
_entity_poly.pdbx_strand_id
1 'polypeptide(L)'
;AGAGGGTTSVLRSLAAQALALGARVDVIDPSNTAQAWARGLPGVTYLSRIAAIHDHLLLTVAALQDGCANWDGGWPGRRVLVVENTGTIAYGLRQYWMHTRPETQLEEAPGVEALAVLLATGCSFGVQVLAGNPRGDIPGLGHVPTHQVFTTRLLACGGPTLWKRVAPEIWAPPASSAIPGRMHLVDDGRTTAVQGLYFTDDEARTFARGLPTPRRTA
;
A
#
# COMPACT_ATOMS: atom_id res chain seq x y z
N ALA A 1 -7.37 8.64 4.41
CA ALA A 1 -8.04 9.03 5.68
C ALA A 1 -7.35 10.25 6.26
N GLY A 2 -8.02 11.06 7.10
CA GLY A 2 -7.30 12.03 7.94
C GLY A 2 -6.32 11.34 8.90
N ALA A 3 -5.41 12.10 9.53
CA ALA A 3 -4.55 11.56 10.58
C ALA A 3 -5.40 10.87 11.68
N GLY A 4 -4.98 9.70 12.15
CA GLY A 4 -5.72 8.92 13.14
C GLY A 4 -6.87 8.07 12.58
N GLY A 5 -7.14 8.08 11.28
CA GLY A 5 -8.20 7.28 10.65
C GLY A 5 -7.95 5.77 10.56
N GLY A 6 -6.84 5.25 11.10
CA GLY A 6 -6.57 3.81 11.13
C GLY A 6 -5.91 3.20 9.89
N THR A 7 -5.40 4.03 8.96
CA THR A 7 -4.68 3.55 7.75
C THR A 7 -3.53 2.61 8.10
N THR A 8 -2.63 3.01 9.00
CA THR A 8 -1.50 2.18 9.44
C THR A 8 -1.96 0.83 9.99
N SER A 9 -3.00 0.83 10.83
CA SER A 9 -3.53 -0.39 11.46
C SER A 9 -4.11 -1.36 10.42
N VAL A 10 -4.82 -0.85 9.41
CA VAL A 10 -5.35 -1.69 8.33
C VAL A 10 -4.26 -2.18 7.40
N LEU A 11 -3.29 -1.35 7.04
CA LEU A 11 -2.13 -1.80 6.26
C LEU A 11 -1.37 -2.90 7.00
N ARG A 12 -1.14 -2.73 8.31
CA ARG A 12 -0.53 -3.75 9.18
C ARG A 12 -1.32 -5.06 9.15
N SER A 13 -2.63 -5.02 9.38
CA SER A 13 -3.44 -6.24 9.47
C SER A 13 -3.58 -6.96 8.13
N LEU A 14 -3.69 -6.23 7.01
CA LEU A 14 -3.71 -6.83 5.66
C LEU A 14 -2.35 -7.42 5.29
N ALA A 15 -1.24 -6.73 5.60
CA ALA A 15 0.11 -7.22 5.33
C ALA A 15 0.43 -8.48 6.16
N ALA A 16 0.05 -8.51 7.44
CA ALA A 16 0.21 -9.69 8.28
C ALA A 16 -0.58 -10.89 7.74
N GLN A 17 -1.80 -10.65 7.23
CA GLN A 17 -2.60 -11.69 6.57
C GLN A 17 -1.96 -12.20 5.28
N ALA A 18 -1.45 -11.31 4.44
CA ALA A 18 -0.74 -11.70 3.23
C ALA A 18 0.47 -12.60 3.54
N LEU A 19 1.29 -12.22 4.53
CA LEU A 19 2.44 -13.03 4.98
C LEU A 19 2.02 -14.40 5.50
N ALA A 20 0.98 -14.46 6.35
CA ALA A 20 0.47 -15.71 6.88
C ALA A 20 -0.04 -16.66 5.78
N LEU A 21 -0.49 -16.11 4.65
CA LEU A 21 -0.93 -16.86 3.46
C LEU A 21 0.21 -17.20 2.48
N GLY A 22 1.47 -16.88 2.84
CA GLY A 22 2.66 -17.23 2.07
C GLY A 22 3.09 -16.19 1.02
N ALA A 23 2.54 -14.98 1.07
CA ALA A 23 2.98 -13.89 0.20
C ALA A 23 4.38 -13.37 0.59
N ARG A 24 5.05 -12.71 -0.34
CA ARG A 24 6.22 -11.87 -0.08
C ARG A 24 5.75 -10.41 0.03
N VAL A 25 6.20 -9.70 1.05
CA VAL A 25 5.73 -8.34 1.33
C VAL A 25 6.88 -7.34 1.31
N ASP A 26 6.80 -6.37 0.41
CA ASP A 26 7.72 -5.24 0.36
C ASP A 26 7.07 -4.06 1.09
N VAL A 27 7.64 -3.68 2.24
CA VAL A 27 7.12 -2.61 3.12
C VAL A 27 7.90 -1.33 2.90
N ILE A 28 7.24 -0.30 2.40
CA ILE A 28 7.79 1.05 2.20
C ILE A 28 7.28 1.95 3.34
N ASP A 29 8.15 2.20 4.32
CA ASP A 29 7.89 3.00 5.51
C ASP A 29 9.06 3.95 5.79
N PRO A 30 9.06 5.16 5.21
CA PRO A 30 10.17 6.10 5.33
C PRO A 30 10.26 6.70 6.74
N SER A 31 9.18 6.63 7.52
CA SER A 31 9.16 7.07 8.92
C SER A 31 9.91 6.11 9.83
N ASN A 32 10.15 4.88 9.36
CA ASN A 32 10.81 3.82 10.11
C ASN A 32 10.12 3.54 11.47
N THR A 33 8.81 3.77 11.57
CA THR A 33 8.06 3.59 12.83
C THR A 33 6.69 2.97 12.61
N ALA A 34 5.96 3.36 11.56
CA ALA A 34 4.59 2.91 11.32
C ALA A 34 4.44 1.39 11.15
N GLN A 35 5.42 0.75 10.48
CA GLN A 35 5.40 -0.67 10.12
C GLN A 35 6.54 -1.46 10.77
N ALA A 36 7.09 -1.00 11.91
CA ALA A 36 8.27 -1.59 12.56
C ALA A 36 8.12 -3.09 12.87
N TRP A 37 6.90 -3.57 13.15
CA TRP A 37 6.56 -4.97 13.38
C TRP A 37 7.05 -5.93 12.29
N ALA A 38 7.19 -5.47 11.04
CA ALA A 38 7.51 -6.33 9.90
C ALA A 38 9.02 -6.62 9.78
N ARG A 39 9.88 -5.88 10.48
CA ARG A 39 11.33 -5.98 10.32
C ARG A 39 11.87 -7.37 10.66
N GLY A 40 12.71 -7.89 9.76
CA GLY A 40 13.35 -9.19 9.96
C GLY A 40 12.39 -10.38 9.97
N LEU A 41 11.13 -10.20 9.53
CA LEU A 41 10.25 -11.34 9.28
C LEU A 41 10.67 -12.04 7.97
N PRO A 42 10.62 -13.38 7.93
CA PRO A 42 10.77 -14.12 6.68
C PRO A 42 9.75 -13.64 5.63
N GLY A 43 10.18 -13.50 4.38
CA GLY A 43 9.31 -13.03 3.30
C GLY A 43 9.05 -11.52 3.26
N VAL A 44 9.67 -10.73 4.14
CA VAL A 44 9.55 -9.26 4.15
C VAL A 44 10.81 -8.58 3.61
N THR A 45 10.62 -7.64 2.68
CA THR A 45 11.61 -6.61 2.34
C THR A 45 11.20 -5.31 3.00
N TYR A 46 11.92 -4.85 4.04
CA TYR A 46 11.58 -3.61 4.74
C TYR A 46 12.46 -2.44 4.27
N LEU A 47 11.83 -1.40 3.73
CA LEU A 47 12.48 -0.27 3.07
C LEU A 47 12.11 1.05 3.76
N SER A 48 13.09 1.69 4.40
CA SER A 48 12.91 2.99 5.07
C SER A 48 13.81 4.10 4.53
N ARG A 49 14.90 3.77 3.83
CA ARG A 49 15.79 4.77 3.22
C ARG A 49 15.33 5.08 1.80
N ILE A 50 15.18 6.36 1.47
CA ILE A 50 14.68 6.79 0.15
C ILE A 50 15.52 6.26 -1.02
N ALA A 51 16.86 6.25 -0.91
CA ALA A 51 17.71 5.67 -1.95
C ALA A 51 17.39 4.19 -2.21
N ALA A 52 17.22 3.40 -1.14
CA ALA A 52 16.86 1.99 -1.26
C ALA A 52 15.43 1.80 -1.79
N ILE A 53 14.49 2.68 -1.42
CA ILE A 53 13.13 2.69 -1.95
C ILE A 53 13.16 2.99 -3.45
N HIS A 54 13.93 3.99 -3.87
CA HIS A 54 14.10 4.35 -5.28
C HIS A 54 14.57 3.15 -6.11
N ASP A 55 15.69 2.53 -5.72
CA ASP A 55 16.26 1.41 -6.46
C ASP A 55 15.33 0.20 -6.48
N HIS A 56 14.66 -0.09 -5.35
CA HIS A 56 13.68 -1.17 -5.27
C HIS A 56 12.49 -0.97 -6.20
N LEU A 57 11.96 0.25 -6.30
CA LEU A 57 10.85 0.56 -7.20
C LEU A 57 11.25 0.35 -8.67
N LEU A 58 12.44 0.83 -9.07
CA LEU A 58 12.95 0.64 -10.43
C LEU A 58 13.14 -0.84 -10.77
N LEU A 59 13.79 -1.60 -9.88
CA LEU A 59 14.01 -3.03 -10.05
C LEU A 59 12.69 -3.81 -10.08
N THR A 60 11.72 -3.40 -9.27
CA THR A 60 10.40 -4.04 -9.26
C THR A 60 9.69 -3.83 -10.58
N VAL A 61 9.69 -2.60 -11.12
CA VAL A 61 9.09 -2.30 -12.44
C VAL A 61 9.79 -3.05 -13.57
N ALA A 62 11.12 -3.06 -13.59
CA ALA A 62 11.88 -3.81 -14.60
C ALA A 62 11.51 -5.31 -14.57
N ALA A 63 11.39 -5.89 -13.37
CA ALA A 63 10.98 -7.28 -13.21
C ALA A 63 9.54 -7.57 -13.68
N LEU A 64 8.64 -6.56 -13.75
CA LEU A 64 7.31 -6.75 -14.35
C LEU A 64 7.41 -6.92 -15.87
N GLN A 65 8.33 -6.20 -16.50
CA GLN A 65 8.53 -6.18 -17.95
C GLN A 65 9.21 -7.46 -18.46
N ASP A 66 10.07 -8.06 -17.64
CA ASP A 66 10.76 -9.32 -17.94
C ASP A 66 9.84 -10.56 -17.80
N GLY A 67 8.58 -10.36 -17.43
CA GLY A 67 7.57 -11.40 -17.24
C GLY A 67 7.41 -11.75 -15.78
N CYS A 68 6.24 -11.45 -15.22
CA CYS A 68 5.90 -11.90 -13.87
C CYS A 68 5.78 -13.43 -13.88
N ALA A 69 6.84 -14.10 -13.44
CA ALA A 69 6.99 -15.54 -13.43
C ALA A 69 5.78 -16.23 -12.79
N ASN A 70 5.11 -17.09 -13.58
CA ASN A 70 4.28 -18.23 -13.13
C ASN A 70 3.42 -18.01 -11.87
N TRP A 71 2.80 -16.84 -11.72
CA TRP A 71 1.87 -16.61 -10.63
C TRP A 71 0.50 -17.17 -10.99
N ASP A 72 0.01 -18.11 -10.19
CA ASP A 72 -1.18 -18.93 -10.45
C ASP A 72 -2.50 -18.31 -9.97
N GLY A 73 -2.47 -17.07 -9.45
CA GLY A 73 -3.63 -16.45 -8.81
C GLY A 73 -3.65 -16.58 -7.28
N GLY A 74 -2.79 -17.41 -6.69
CA GLY A 74 -2.76 -17.71 -5.26
C GLY A 74 -2.03 -16.68 -4.40
N TRP A 75 -2.08 -16.86 -3.08
CA TRP A 75 -1.27 -16.09 -2.12
C TRP A 75 0.18 -16.57 -2.00
N PRO A 76 0.49 -17.88 -2.01
CA PRO A 76 1.87 -18.34 -1.95
C PRO A 76 2.72 -17.74 -3.07
N GLY A 77 3.79 -17.05 -2.71
CA GLY A 77 4.69 -16.42 -3.68
C GLY A 77 4.18 -15.13 -4.31
N ARG A 78 2.93 -14.70 -4.07
CA ARG A 78 2.42 -13.39 -4.51
C ARG A 78 3.26 -12.28 -3.89
N ARG A 79 3.63 -11.26 -4.69
CA ARG A 79 4.29 -10.07 -4.17
C ARG A 79 3.24 -9.04 -3.76
N VAL A 80 3.38 -8.48 -2.57
CA VAL A 80 2.53 -7.41 -2.03
C VAL A 80 3.39 -6.20 -1.70
N LEU A 81 3.10 -5.06 -2.31
CA LEU A 81 3.74 -3.79 -2.01
C LEU A 81 2.87 -3.01 -1.04
N VAL A 82 3.40 -2.73 0.16
CA VAL A 82 2.72 -1.95 1.20
C VAL A 82 3.37 -0.58 1.27
N VAL A 83 2.63 0.47 0.93
CA VAL A 83 3.12 1.85 0.95
C VAL A 83 2.37 2.64 2.01
N GLU A 84 3.06 3.01 3.09
CA GLU A 84 2.43 3.68 4.24
C GLU A 84 1.81 5.03 3.85
N ASN A 85 2.55 5.82 3.08
CA ASN A 85 2.11 7.13 2.61
C ASN A 85 2.72 7.45 1.25
N THR A 86 1.93 7.31 0.19
CA THR A 86 2.38 7.54 -1.19
C THR A 86 2.87 8.97 -1.41
N GLY A 87 2.20 9.97 -0.82
CA GLY A 87 2.57 11.38 -0.96
C GLY A 87 3.93 11.71 -0.33
N THR A 88 4.19 11.20 0.88
CA THR A 88 5.50 11.37 1.54
C THR A 88 6.61 10.69 0.76
N ILE A 89 6.36 9.48 0.24
CA ILE A 89 7.34 8.76 -0.58
C ILE A 89 7.64 9.49 -1.87
N ALA A 90 6.61 9.94 -2.61
CA ALA A 90 6.82 10.67 -3.85
C ALA A 90 7.60 11.97 -3.62
N TYR A 91 7.31 12.70 -2.54
CA TYR A 91 8.10 13.87 -2.17
C TYR A 91 9.57 13.50 -1.90
N GLY A 92 9.81 12.47 -1.08
CA GLY A 92 11.16 11.99 -0.78
C GLY A 92 11.94 11.58 -2.03
N LEU A 93 11.30 10.86 -2.96
CA LEU A 93 11.90 10.44 -4.22
C LEU A 93 12.28 11.62 -5.12
N ARG A 94 11.42 12.66 -5.21
CA ARG A 94 11.77 13.90 -5.93
C ARG A 94 12.96 14.59 -5.32
N GLN A 95 12.98 14.72 -3.99
CA GLN A 95 14.08 15.36 -3.28
C GLN A 95 15.38 14.57 -3.49
N TYR A 96 15.34 13.25 -3.35
CA TYR A 96 16.50 12.40 -3.60
C TYR A 96 17.03 12.60 -5.03
N TRP A 97 16.17 12.50 -6.05
CA TRP A 97 16.57 12.69 -7.43
C TRP A 97 17.16 14.07 -7.70
N MET A 98 16.55 15.13 -7.18
CA MET A 98 17.06 16.50 -7.32
C MET A 98 18.52 16.64 -6.82
N HIS A 99 18.91 15.90 -5.79
CA HIS A 99 20.26 15.98 -5.21
C HIS A 99 21.26 14.97 -5.78
N THR A 100 20.79 13.85 -6.34
CA THR A 100 21.67 12.76 -6.80
C THR A 100 21.71 12.57 -8.30
N ARG A 101 20.80 13.19 -9.07
CA ARG A 101 20.77 13.03 -10.52
C ARG A 101 22.05 13.57 -11.16
N PRO A 102 22.64 12.86 -12.13
CA PRO A 102 23.63 13.45 -13.03
C PRO A 102 23.02 14.62 -13.81
N GLU A 103 23.82 15.64 -14.14
CA GLU A 103 23.38 16.78 -14.97
C GLU A 103 22.87 16.36 -16.35
N THR A 104 23.30 15.20 -16.84
CA THR A 104 22.91 14.63 -18.14
C THR A 104 21.52 13.99 -18.12
N GLN A 105 20.90 13.85 -16.94
CA GLN A 105 19.59 13.22 -16.79
C GLN A 105 18.46 14.24 -16.67
N LEU A 106 17.27 13.82 -17.11
CA LEU A 106 16.04 14.62 -17.04
C LEU A 106 15.69 15.01 -15.59
N GLU A 107 14.89 16.07 -15.44
CA GLU A 107 14.45 16.56 -14.13
C GLU A 107 13.42 15.64 -13.47
N GLU A 108 12.66 14.90 -14.28
CA GLU A 108 11.67 13.94 -13.83
C GLU A 108 12.34 12.82 -13.00
N ALA A 109 11.77 12.56 -11.82
CA ALA A 109 12.31 11.60 -10.89
C ALA A 109 11.84 10.17 -11.24
N PRO A 110 12.72 9.27 -11.71
CA PRO A 110 12.31 7.96 -12.20
C PRO A 110 11.70 7.08 -11.11
N GLY A 111 12.11 7.25 -9.84
CA GLY A 111 11.46 6.57 -8.72
C GLY A 111 9.98 6.97 -8.54
N VAL A 112 9.59 8.21 -8.85
CA VAL A 112 8.19 8.66 -8.78
C VAL A 112 7.37 8.02 -9.89
N GLU A 113 7.95 7.93 -11.09
CA GLU A 113 7.33 7.24 -12.23
C GLU A 113 7.15 5.75 -11.94
N ALA A 114 8.17 5.10 -11.40
CA ALA A 114 8.08 3.69 -11.02
C ALA A 114 7.02 3.43 -9.94
N LEU A 115 6.91 4.31 -8.93
CA LEU A 115 5.82 4.25 -7.96
C LEU A 115 4.46 4.37 -8.65
N ALA A 116 4.31 5.31 -9.58
CA ALA A 116 3.07 5.54 -10.32
C ALA A 116 2.68 4.32 -11.17
N VAL A 117 3.63 3.71 -11.87
CA VAL A 117 3.43 2.47 -12.64
C VAL A 117 2.97 1.34 -11.72
N LEU A 118 3.65 1.10 -10.60
CA LEU A 118 3.27 0.04 -9.67
C LEU A 118 1.86 0.24 -9.10
N LEU A 119 1.51 1.47 -8.73
CA LEU A 119 0.16 1.80 -8.25
C LEU A 119 -0.91 1.57 -9.32
N ALA A 120 -0.62 1.91 -10.59
CA ALA A 120 -1.57 1.83 -11.69
C ALA A 120 -1.75 0.41 -12.26
N THR A 121 -0.67 -0.32 -12.44
CA THR A 121 -0.67 -1.56 -13.23
C THR A 121 -0.05 -2.75 -12.53
N GLY A 122 0.50 -2.59 -11.32
CA GLY A 122 1.19 -3.66 -10.61
C GLY A 122 0.37 -4.95 -10.48
N CYS A 123 -0.94 -4.84 -10.26
CA CYS A 123 -1.80 -6.02 -10.08
C CYS A 123 -1.90 -6.88 -11.34
N SER A 124 -1.87 -6.27 -12.54
CA SER A 124 -1.86 -6.95 -13.83
C SER A 124 -0.58 -7.76 -14.05
N PHE A 125 0.46 -7.46 -13.27
CA PHE A 125 1.76 -8.11 -13.30
C PHE A 125 2.08 -8.78 -11.95
N GLY A 126 1.06 -9.28 -11.23
CA GLY A 126 1.25 -10.11 -10.03
C GLY A 126 1.75 -9.39 -8.77
N VAL A 127 1.80 -8.05 -8.78
CA VAL A 127 2.11 -7.22 -7.61
C VAL A 127 0.83 -6.61 -7.06
N GLN A 128 0.35 -7.12 -5.93
CA GLN A 128 -0.77 -6.49 -5.22
C GLN A 128 -0.26 -5.24 -4.48
N VAL A 129 -0.93 -4.11 -4.64
CA VAL A 129 -0.54 -2.87 -3.95
C VAL A 129 -1.54 -2.51 -2.86
N LEU A 130 -1.04 -2.22 -1.67
CA LEU A 130 -1.77 -1.66 -0.54
C LEU A 130 -1.20 -0.28 -0.23
N ALA A 131 -1.94 0.78 -0.56
CA ALA A 131 -1.44 2.15 -0.52
C ALA A 131 -2.22 3.03 0.46
N GLY A 132 -1.53 3.59 1.44
CA GLY A 132 -2.03 4.67 2.27
C GLY A 132 -1.84 6.01 1.57
N ASN A 133 -2.91 6.81 1.50
CA ASN A 133 -2.81 8.22 1.18
C ASN A 133 -3.86 9.04 1.94
N PRO A 134 -3.45 9.99 2.81
CA PRO A 134 -4.41 10.84 3.50
C PRO A 134 -5.14 11.84 2.59
N ARG A 135 -4.51 12.23 1.48
CA ARG A 135 -5.02 13.25 0.55
C ARG A 135 -5.85 12.67 -0.59
N GLY A 136 -5.76 11.37 -0.84
CA GLY A 136 -6.59 10.67 -1.82
C GLY A 136 -6.28 10.99 -3.29
N ASP A 137 -5.14 11.62 -3.58
CA ASP A 137 -4.55 11.74 -4.92
C ASP A 137 -3.60 10.57 -5.21
N ILE A 138 -3.05 10.49 -6.42
CA ILE A 138 -2.03 9.49 -6.76
C ILE A 138 -0.80 10.21 -7.31
N PRO A 139 0.32 10.20 -6.57
CA PRO A 139 1.53 10.85 -7.03
C PRO A 139 2.04 10.27 -8.35
N GLY A 140 2.52 11.14 -9.24
CA GLY A 140 3.14 10.74 -10.51
C GLY A 140 2.16 10.46 -11.67
N LEU A 141 0.85 10.38 -11.42
CA LEU A 141 -0.17 10.18 -12.46
C LEU A 141 -0.93 11.46 -12.86
N GLY A 142 -0.43 12.64 -12.49
CA GLY A 142 -1.05 13.92 -12.83
C GLY A 142 -2.50 14.03 -12.34
N HIS A 143 -3.45 14.14 -13.28
CA HIS A 143 -4.88 14.32 -13.01
C HIS A 143 -5.71 13.02 -13.09
N VAL A 144 -5.07 11.84 -13.20
CA VAL A 144 -5.79 10.57 -13.22
C VAL A 144 -6.55 10.39 -11.90
N PRO A 145 -7.89 10.25 -11.93
CA PRO A 145 -8.68 10.08 -10.71
C PRO A 145 -8.37 8.76 -9.98
N THR A 146 -8.33 8.80 -8.66
CA THR A 146 -8.00 7.65 -7.81
C THR A 146 -8.89 6.43 -8.06
N HIS A 147 -10.17 6.64 -8.35
CA HIS A 147 -11.12 5.55 -8.63
C HIS A 147 -10.85 4.81 -9.95
N GLN A 148 -10.08 5.39 -10.87
CA GLN A 148 -9.68 4.74 -12.12
C GLN A 148 -8.46 3.83 -11.94
N VAL A 149 -7.71 4.02 -10.86
CA VAL A 149 -6.53 3.21 -10.52
C VAL A 149 -6.86 2.15 -9.48
N PHE A 150 -7.60 2.53 -8.44
CA PHE A 150 -8.01 1.62 -7.37
C PHE A 150 -9.51 1.34 -7.46
N THR A 151 -9.86 0.13 -7.92
CA THR A 151 -11.25 -0.34 -7.92
C THR A 151 -11.78 -0.48 -6.49
N THR A 152 -11.00 -1.12 -5.62
CA THR A 152 -11.27 -1.27 -4.18
C THR A 152 -10.60 -0.16 -3.36
N ARG A 153 -11.38 0.59 -2.58
CA ARG A 153 -10.89 1.70 -1.74
C ARG A 153 -11.44 1.60 -0.33
N LEU A 154 -10.62 1.93 0.67
CA LEU A 154 -11.05 2.05 2.07
C LEU A 154 -10.92 3.50 2.53
N LEU A 155 -12.03 4.10 2.94
CA LEU A 155 -12.08 5.47 3.43
C LEU A 155 -12.45 5.49 4.91
N ALA A 156 -11.63 6.13 5.73
CA ALA A 156 -11.91 6.39 7.13
C ALA A 156 -11.98 7.89 7.39
N CYS A 157 -13.02 8.32 8.12
CA CYS A 157 -13.20 9.69 8.62
C CYS A 157 -12.91 10.80 7.58
N GLY A 158 -13.37 10.61 6.33
CA GLY A 158 -13.18 11.56 5.24
C GLY A 158 -14.30 12.61 5.21
N GLY A 159 -13.94 13.89 5.15
CA GLY A 159 -14.90 14.94 4.82
C GLY A 159 -15.39 14.84 3.37
N PRO A 160 -16.44 15.59 2.99
CA PRO A 160 -17.03 15.54 1.64
C PRO A 160 -16.03 15.70 0.50
N THR A 161 -14.99 16.53 0.69
CA THR A 161 -13.92 16.75 -0.30
C THR A 161 -13.10 15.49 -0.57
N LEU A 162 -12.78 14.70 0.46
CA LEU A 162 -12.02 13.46 0.29
C LEU A 162 -12.88 12.42 -0.44
N TRP A 163 -14.17 12.31 -0.07
CA TRP A 163 -15.12 11.44 -0.75
C TRP A 163 -15.25 11.78 -2.23
N LYS A 164 -15.47 13.06 -2.57
CA LYS A 164 -15.56 13.52 -3.97
C LYS A 164 -14.30 13.18 -4.78
N ARG A 165 -13.12 13.19 -4.16
CA ARG A 165 -11.85 12.89 -4.84
C ARG A 165 -11.63 11.39 -5.04
N VAL A 166 -11.89 10.60 -4.01
CA VAL A 166 -11.54 9.17 -3.97
C VAL A 166 -12.67 8.30 -4.51
N ALA A 167 -13.92 8.66 -4.24
CA ALA A 167 -15.12 7.90 -4.60
C ALA A 167 -16.25 8.84 -5.07
N PRO A 168 -16.05 9.58 -6.18
CA PRO A 168 -17.06 10.51 -6.72
C PRO A 168 -18.39 9.84 -7.09
N GLU A 169 -18.38 8.54 -7.36
CA GLU A 169 -19.56 7.75 -7.70
C GLU A 169 -20.50 7.51 -6.51
N ILE A 170 -20.02 7.70 -5.27
CA ILE A 170 -20.84 7.56 -4.08
C ILE A 170 -21.59 8.87 -3.82
N TRP A 171 -22.82 8.92 -4.31
CA TRP A 171 -23.74 10.02 -4.01
C TRP A 171 -24.33 9.87 -2.59
N ALA A 172 -24.37 10.98 -1.85
CA ALA A 172 -24.57 11.03 -0.40
C ALA A 172 -23.48 10.25 0.39
N PRO A 173 -22.27 10.84 0.52
CA PRO A 173 -21.21 10.26 1.34
C PRO A 173 -21.68 9.92 2.75
N PRO A 174 -21.31 8.74 3.29
CA PRO A 174 -21.61 8.39 4.68
C PRO A 174 -21.12 9.44 5.67
N ALA A 175 -21.88 9.62 6.75
CA ALA A 175 -21.47 10.47 7.85
C ALA A 175 -20.13 9.99 8.44
N SER A 176 -19.26 10.93 8.81
CA SER A 176 -18.02 10.59 9.50
C SER A 176 -18.34 9.89 10.83
N SER A 177 -17.61 8.81 11.12
CA SER A 177 -17.74 8.09 12.39
C SER A 177 -16.62 8.49 13.35
N ALA A 178 -16.95 8.68 14.62
CA ALA A 178 -15.97 8.85 15.69
C ALA A 178 -15.44 7.51 16.22
N ILE A 179 -16.00 6.37 15.77
CA ILE A 179 -15.61 5.04 16.23
C ILE A 179 -14.23 4.72 15.63
N PRO A 180 -13.18 4.48 16.44
CA PRO A 180 -11.86 4.15 15.93
C PRO A 180 -11.90 2.94 15.01
N GLY A 181 -11.22 3.02 13.86
CA GLY A 181 -11.17 1.94 12.88
C GLY A 181 -12.46 1.71 12.08
N ARG A 182 -13.51 2.52 12.29
CA ARG A 182 -14.68 2.51 11.41
C ARG A 182 -14.29 3.08 10.05
N MET A 183 -14.50 2.30 9.01
CA MET A 183 -14.19 2.67 7.62
C MET A 183 -15.36 2.35 6.71
N HIS A 184 -15.26 2.81 5.47
CA HIS A 184 -16.15 2.49 4.38
C HIS A 184 -15.35 1.84 3.26
N LEU A 185 -15.72 0.60 2.95
CA LEU A 185 -15.27 -0.11 1.77
C LEU A 185 -16.07 0.38 0.57
N VAL A 186 -15.36 0.91 -0.43
CA VAL A 186 -15.92 1.27 -1.72
C VAL A 186 -15.44 0.25 -2.74
N ASP A 187 -16.42 -0.42 -3.36
CA ASP A 187 -16.24 -1.41 -4.42
C ASP A 187 -17.52 -1.47 -5.25
N ASP A 188 -17.40 -1.72 -6.56
CA ASP A 188 -18.51 -1.85 -7.50
C ASP A 188 -19.58 -0.73 -7.39
N GLY A 189 -19.11 0.51 -7.23
CA GLY A 189 -19.98 1.69 -7.06
C GLY A 189 -20.83 1.70 -5.78
N ARG A 190 -20.54 0.82 -4.82
CA ARG A 190 -21.24 0.70 -3.55
C ARG A 190 -20.32 1.04 -2.39
N THR A 191 -20.92 1.40 -1.25
CA THR A 191 -20.21 1.65 0.00
C THR A 191 -20.75 0.75 1.11
N THR A 192 -19.85 0.06 1.82
CA THR A 192 -20.19 -0.81 2.96
C THR A 192 -19.41 -0.35 4.17
N ALA A 193 -20.09 -0.12 5.29
CA ALA A 193 -19.43 0.19 6.55
C ALA A 193 -18.71 -1.06 7.09
N VAL A 194 -17.42 -0.93 7.37
CA VAL A 194 -16.57 -2.00 7.89
C VAL A 194 -15.81 -1.54 9.13
N GLN A 195 -15.37 -2.49 9.94
CA GLN A 195 -14.54 -2.23 11.11
C GLN A 195 -13.14 -2.80 10.83
N GLY A 196 -12.14 -1.94 10.75
CA GLY A 196 -10.76 -2.36 10.52
C GLY A 196 -10.26 -3.23 11.68
N LEU A 197 -9.64 -4.35 11.34
CA LEU A 197 -8.98 -5.20 12.32
C LEU A 197 -7.75 -4.48 12.88
N TYR A 198 -7.69 -4.39 14.21
CA TYR A 198 -6.55 -3.84 14.92
C TYR A 198 -5.62 -4.98 15.35
N PHE A 199 -4.36 -4.87 14.97
CA PHE A 199 -3.27 -5.61 15.58
C PHE A 199 -2.29 -4.63 16.23
N THR A 200 -1.85 -4.97 17.42
CA THR A 200 -0.56 -4.51 17.96
C THR A 200 0.57 -5.02 17.07
N ASP A 201 1.77 -4.43 17.23
CA ASP A 201 2.94 -4.88 16.48
C ASP A 201 3.29 -6.35 16.77
N ASP A 202 3.18 -6.79 18.03
CA ASP A 202 3.44 -8.17 18.43
C ASP A 202 2.39 -9.16 17.89
N GLU A 203 1.11 -8.80 17.90
CA GLU A 203 0.05 -9.62 17.31
C GLU A 203 0.23 -9.76 15.79
N ALA A 204 0.53 -8.67 15.09
CA ALA A 204 0.77 -8.70 13.64
C ALA A 204 1.98 -9.58 13.30
N ARG A 205 3.08 -9.43 14.06
CA ARG A 205 4.30 -10.24 13.90
C ARG A 205 4.04 -11.71 14.18
N THR A 206 3.24 -12.02 15.20
CA THR A 206 2.86 -13.39 15.55
C THR A 206 1.97 -14.00 14.47
N PHE A 207 0.95 -13.28 14.03
CA PHE A 207 0.03 -13.71 12.98
C PHE A 207 0.76 -13.99 11.65
N ALA A 208 1.65 -13.09 11.25
CA ALA A 208 2.40 -13.18 10.00
C ALA A 208 3.31 -14.42 9.89
N ARG A 209 3.70 -15.01 11.01
CA ARG A 209 4.48 -16.27 11.04
C ARG A 209 3.63 -17.52 10.79
N GLY A 210 2.32 -17.34 10.61
CA GLY A 210 1.34 -18.40 10.47
C GLY A 210 0.69 -18.75 11.80
N LEU A 211 -0.54 -19.24 11.74
CA LEU A 211 -1.17 -19.90 12.89
C LEU A 211 -0.41 -21.20 13.15
N PRO A 212 -0.17 -21.59 14.43
CA PRO A 212 0.31 -22.93 14.73
C PRO A 212 -0.61 -23.92 14.01
N THR A 213 -0.04 -24.79 13.18
CA THR A 213 -0.82 -25.86 12.54
C THR A 213 -1.53 -26.62 13.67
N PRO A 214 -2.87 -26.73 13.68
CA PRO A 214 -3.52 -27.54 14.70
C PRO A 214 -2.92 -28.94 14.59
N ARG A 215 -2.30 -29.41 15.66
CA ARG A 215 -1.86 -30.81 15.75
C ARG A 215 -3.11 -31.63 15.47
N ARG A 216 -3.16 -32.32 14.33
CA ARG A 216 -4.13 -33.40 14.14
C ARG A 216 -3.82 -34.40 15.23
N THR A 217 -4.64 -34.43 16.28
CA THR A 217 -4.66 -35.56 17.22
C THR A 217 -4.97 -36.78 16.37
N ALA A 218 -4.00 -37.69 16.32
CA ALA A 218 -4.14 -39.02 15.74
C ALA A 218 -5.15 -39.84 16.53
#